data_AF-A0A496SB54-F1
#
_entry.id   AF-A0A496SB54-F1
#
_cell.length_a   1.000
_cell.length_b   1.000
_cell.length_c   1.000
_cell.angle_alpha   90.00
_cell.angle_beta   90.00
_cell.angle_gamma   90.00
#
_symmetry.space_group_name_H-M   'P 1'
#
loop_
_entity.id
_entity.type
_entity.pdbx_description
1 polymer ?
#
loop_
_entity_poly.entity_id
_entity_poly.type
_entity_poly.pdbx_seq_one_letter_code
_entity_poly.pdbx_strand_id
1 'polypeptide(L)'
;MRAVFHDGDKRVVVDTQKDELLYGTPKNPPNTGVRYTRGTDLYVHKAKSGKDYFYFLDWSMWQGEENRLRLASPEEVARFLEDWLPSPWGPDEEVLARFKELTGMDLLEETA
;
A
#
# COMPACT_ATOMS: atom_id res chain seq x y z
N MET A 1 10.18 5.22 7.19
CA MET A 1 11.23 4.85 6.22
C MET A 1 11.13 5.79 5.04
N ARG A 2 12.26 6.17 4.44
CA ARG A 2 12.31 7.10 3.32
C ARG A 2 13.14 6.52 2.19
N ALA A 3 12.69 6.65 0.95
CA ALA A 3 13.41 6.20 -0.24
C ALA A 3 13.33 7.23 -1.37
N VAL A 4 14.24 7.08 -2.33
CA VAL A 4 14.24 7.87 -3.56
C VAL A 4 14.08 6.90 -4.72
N PHE A 5 13.06 7.13 -5.53
CA PHE A 5 12.81 6.43 -6.78
C PHE A 5 12.91 7.40 -7.96
N HIS A 6 12.93 6.83 -9.17
CA HIS A 6 12.95 7.58 -10.41
C HIS A 6 11.81 7.10 -11.30
N ASP A 7 10.99 8.04 -11.77
CA ASP A 7 9.94 7.84 -12.77
C ASP A 7 10.33 8.65 -14.01
N GLY A 8 11.05 7.99 -14.93
CA GLY A 8 11.82 8.67 -15.97
C GLY A 8 12.84 9.64 -15.37
N ASP A 9 12.85 10.89 -15.84
CA ASP A 9 13.75 11.94 -15.34
C ASP A 9 13.28 12.56 -14.01
N LYS A 10 12.12 12.15 -13.49
CA LYS A 10 11.55 12.71 -12.27
C LYS A 10 12.02 11.92 -11.06
N ARG A 11 12.58 12.64 -10.09
CA ARG A 11 12.90 12.10 -8.77
C ARG A 11 11.63 12.07 -7.91
N VAL A 12 11.31 10.90 -7.39
CA VAL A 12 10.19 10.67 -6.45
C VAL A 12 10.78 10.38 -5.08
N VAL A 13 10.41 11.16 -4.06
CA VAL A 13 10.91 10.98 -2.70
C VAL A 13 9.75 10.59 -1.81
N VAL A 14 9.69 9.32 -1.46
CA VAL A 14 8.63 8.77 -0.59
C VAL A 14 9.10 8.69 0.85
N ASP A 15 8.19 8.88 1.79
CA ASP A 15 8.47 8.93 3.22
C ASP A 15 7.26 8.48 4.03
N THR A 16 7.33 7.29 4.64
CA THR A 16 6.22 6.69 5.41
C THR A 16 5.83 7.47 6.66
N GLN A 17 6.58 8.53 7.04
CA GLN A 17 6.20 9.42 8.15
C GLN A 17 5.42 10.65 7.67
N LYS A 18 5.37 10.91 6.36
CA LYS A 18 4.77 12.11 5.77
C LYS A 18 3.68 11.79 4.76
N ASP A 19 3.85 10.70 4.04
CA ASP A 19 2.92 10.23 3.02
C ASP A 19 1.73 9.53 3.67
N GLU A 20 0.62 9.50 2.93
CA GLU A 20 -0.65 8.93 3.38
C GLU A 20 -0.54 7.40 3.44
N LEU A 21 -0.85 6.80 4.60
CA LEU A 21 -1.06 5.36 4.70
C LEU A 21 -2.47 5.06 4.20
N LEU A 22 -2.56 4.39 3.06
CA LEU A 22 -3.85 4.02 2.45
C LEU A 22 -4.35 2.68 2.98
N TYR A 23 -3.47 1.68 3.14
CA TYR A 23 -3.84 0.41 3.77
C TYR A 23 -2.67 -0.12 4.61
N GLY A 24 -2.95 -0.49 5.86
CA GLY A 24 -1.97 -1.10 6.75
C GLY A 24 -2.28 -2.58 6.96
N THR A 25 -1.33 -3.46 6.63
CA THR A 25 -1.45 -4.87 6.98
C THR A 25 -1.49 -5.01 8.52
N PRO A 26 -2.37 -5.85 9.09
CA PRO A 26 -2.41 -6.08 10.53
C PRO A 26 -1.05 -6.51 11.09
N LYS A 27 -0.71 -6.05 12.30
CA LYS A 27 0.56 -6.33 12.98
C LYS A 27 0.31 -7.22 14.19
N ASN A 28 0.61 -8.52 14.04
CA ASN A 28 0.45 -9.55 15.07
C ASN A 28 -0.88 -9.45 15.87
N PRO A 29 -2.06 -9.44 15.20
CA PRO A 29 -3.34 -9.40 15.89
C PRO A 29 -3.56 -10.67 16.75
N PRO A 30 -4.40 -10.61 17.80
CA PRO A 30 -4.65 -11.74 18.68
C PRO A 30 -5.09 -13.00 17.93
N ASN A 31 -4.64 -14.18 18.40
CA ASN A 31 -5.01 -15.51 17.87
C ASN A 31 -4.58 -15.78 16.41
N THR A 32 -3.57 -15.09 15.88
CA THR A 32 -3.14 -15.27 14.48
C THR A 32 -1.77 -15.93 14.29
N GLY A 33 -1.10 -16.26 15.41
CA GLY A 33 0.21 -16.90 15.39
C GLY A 33 1.25 -16.03 14.68
N VAL A 34 2.04 -16.64 13.80
CA VAL A 34 3.10 -15.93 13.06
C VAL A 34 2.64 -15.30 11.75
N ARG A 35 1.37 -15.46 11.37
CA ARG A 35 0.86 -15.07 10.04
C ARG A 35 1.09 -13.60 9.71
N TYR A 36 1.00 -12.74 10.73
CA TYR A 36 1.12 -11.29 10.60
C TYR A 36 2.36 -10.74 11.30
N THR A 37 3.44 -11.53 11.28
CA THR A 37 4.79 -11.09 11.66
C THR A 37 5.57 -10.50 10.48
N ARG A 38 4.95 -10.54 9.29
CA ARG A 38 5.36 -9.84 8.07
C ARG A 38 4.11 -9.27 7.42
N GLY A 39 4.27 -8.25 6.60
CA GLY A 39 3.17 -7.65 5.88
C GLY A 39 3.60 -6.61 4.88
N THR A 40 2.62 -6.08 4.16
CA THR A 40 2.83 -5.06 3.14
C THR A 40 1.86 -3.91 3.38
N ASP A 41 2.37 -2.76 3.76
CA ASP A 41 1.57 -1.54 3.91
C ASP A 41 1.57 -0.79 2.57
N LEU A 42 0.44 -0.20 2.19
CA LEU A 42 0.24 0.60 1.00
C LEU A 42 0.18 2.08 1.35
N TYR A 43 0.99 2.88 0.68
CA TYR A 43 1.07 4.32 0.86
C TYR A 43 0.85 5.09 -0.44
N VAL A 44 0.48 6.36 -0.29
CA VAL A 44 0.31 7.33 -1.38
C VAL A 44 1.17 8.57 -1.13
N HIS A 45 2.07 8.85 -2.06
CA HIS A 45 2.86 10.07 -2.10
C HIS A 45 2.28 11.05 -3.11
N LYS A 46 1.83 12.22 -2.66
CA LYS A 46 1.42 13.32 -3.53
C LYS A 46 2.61 14.19 -3.89
N ALA A 47 3.09 14.08 -5.12
CA ALA A 47 4.19 14.91 -5.59
C ALA A 47 3.78 16.39 -5.73
N LYS A 48 4.75 17.29 -5.70
CA LYS A 48 4.52 18.74 -5.92
C LYS A 48 3.84 19.06 -7.25
N SER A 49 3.98 18.20 -8.25
CA SER A 49 3.30 18.34 -9.54
C SER A 49 1.81 17.99 -9.49
N GLY A 50 1.31 17.49 -8.35
CA GLY A 50 -0.05 16.97 -8.20
C GLY A 50 -0.23 15.52 -8.66
N LYS A 51 0.83 14.84 -9.12
CA LYS A 51 0.78 13.41 -9.46
C LYS A 51 0.90 12.59 -8.18
N ASP A 52 0.01 11.61 -8.02
CA ASP A 52 0.07 10.63 -6.95
C ASP A 52 0.93 9.43 -7.35
N TYR A 53 1.73 8.96 -6.41
CA TYR A 53 2.59 7.78 -6.55
C TYR A 53 2.25 6.79 -5.45
N PHE A 54 1.88 5.58 -5.85
CA PHE A 54 1.70 4.48 -4.92
C PHE A 54 3.03 3.80 -4.64
N TYR A 55 3.20 3.34 -3.40
CA TYR A 55 4.32 2.51 -3.04
C TYR A 55 3.98 1.61 -1.86
N PHE A 56 4.67 0.48 -1.80
CA PHE A 56 4.53 -0.50 -0.75
C PHE A 56 5.69 -0.40 0.24
N LEU A 57 5.38 -0.63 1.52
CA LEU A 57 6.33 -0.97 2.57
C LEU A 57 6.15 -2.45 2.91
N ASP A 58 7.06 -3.28 2.44
CA ASP A 58 7.18 -4.66 2.90
C ASP A 58 7.94 -4.62 4.24
N TRP A 59 7.31 -5.10 5.32
CA TRP A 59 7.86 -5.05 6.67
C TRP A 59 7.95 -6.43 7.31
N SER A 60 8.89 -6.57 8.25
CA SER A 60 9.05 -7.78 9.07
C SER A 60 9.30 -7.44 10.54
N MET A 61 8.80 -8.30 11.42
CA MET A 61 9.09 -8.27 12.86
C MET A 61 10.27 -9.16 13.25
N TRP A 62 10.82 -9.94 12.31
CA TRP A 62 11.91 -10.88 12.57
C TRP A 62 13.28 -10.20 12.55
N GLN A 63 14.13 -10.57 13.50
CA GLN A 63 15.51 -10.11 13.50
C GLN A 63 16.25 -10.61 12.25
N GLY A 64 16.99 -9.70 11.60
CA GLY A 64 17.75 -10.01 10.39
C GLY A 64 16.97 -9.87 9.08
N GLU A 65 15.68 -9.56 9.13
CA GLU A 65 14.90 -9.20 7.94
C GLU A 65 14.76 -7.69 7.82
N GLU A 66 15.02 -7.17 6.62
CA GLU A 66 14.97 -5.73 6.36
C GLU A 66 13.63 -5.33 5.75
N ASN A 67 13.12 -4.17 6.18
CA ASN A 67 11.98 -3.56 5.53
C ASN A 67 12.38 -3.01 4.16
N ARG A 68 11.47 -3.05 3.20
CA ARG A 68 11.73 -2.60 1.82
C ARG A 68 10.62 -1.69 1.33
N LEU A 69 11.01 -0.61 0.66
CA LEU A 69 10.09 0.23 -0.10
C LEU A 69 10.16 -0.13 -1.58
N ARG A 70 9.01 -0.14 -2.27
CA ARG A 70 8.94 -0.30 -3.74
C ARG A 70 7.79 0.52 -4.31
N LEU A 71 8.02 1.22 -5.43
CA LEU A 71 6.93 1.86 -6.18
C LEU A 71 5.95 0.80 -6.69
N ALA A 72 4.70 1.21 -6.88
CA ALA A 72 3.64 0.39 -7.43
C ALA A 72 2.84 1.18 -8.46
N SER A 73 2.41 0.52 -9.52
CA SER A 73 1.40 1.04 -10.43
C SER A 73 0.00 0.92 -9.81
N PRO A 74 -0.98 1.71 -10.25
CA PRO A 74 -2.38 1.54 -9.83
C PRO A 74 -2.89 0.10 -10.00
N GLU A 75 -2.50 -0.61 -11.06
CA GLU A 75 -2.88 -2.00 -11.32
C GLU A 75 -2.21 -3.01 -10.39
N GLU A 76 -1.00 -2.72 -9.90
CA GLU A 76 -0.37 -3.52 -8.83
C GLU A 76 -1.09 -3.31 -7.50
N VAL A 77 -1.55 -2.07 -7.24
CA VAL A 77 -2.32 -1.75 -6.04
C VAL A 77 -3.70 -2.37 -6.07
N ALA A 78 -4.41 -2.30 -7.21
CA ALA A 78 -5.71 -2.93 -7.39
C ALA A 78 -5.66 -4.42 -7.06
N ARG A 79 -4.75 -5.15 -7.71
CA ARG A 79 -4.55 -6.60 -7.46
C ARG A 79 -4.23 -6.90 -6.00
N PHE A 80 -3.37 -6.09 -5.38
CA PHE A 80 -3.06 -6.25 -3.96
C PHE A 80 -4.31 -6.07 -3.08
N LEU A 81 -5.11 -5.02 -3.31
CA LEU A 81 -6.32 -4.78 -2.53
C LEU A 81 -7.35 -5.90 -2.76
N GLU A 82 -7.53 -6.35 -4.00
CA GLU A 82 -8.40 -7.47 -4.36
C GLU A 82 -8.00 -8.78 -3.67
N ASP A 83 -6.70 -9.11 -3.64
CA ASP A 83 -6.19 -10.29 -2.94
C ASP A 83 -6.47 -10.24 -1.43
N TRP A 84 -6.55 -9.03 -0.86
CA TRP A 84 -6.86 -8.81 0.55
C TRP A 84 -8.35 -8.70 0.86
N LEU A 85 -9.23 -8.41 -0.11
CA LEU A 85 -10.69 -8.26 0.10
C LEU A 85 -11.33 -9.43 0.89
N PRO A 86 -11.00 -10.72 0.62
CA PRO A 86 -11.62 -11.83 1.35
C PRO A 86 -11.13 -11.97 2.80
N SER A 87 -10.11 -11.22 3.20
CA SER A 87 -9.53 -11.29 4.53
C SER A 87 -10.40 -10.54 5.55
N PRO A 88 -10.53 -11.04 6.80
CA PRO A 88 -11.15 -10.26 7.89
C PRO A 88 -10.36 -8.99 8.26
N TRP A 89 -9.14 -8.86 7.72
CA TRP A 89 -8.30 -7.67 7.85
C TRP A 89 -8.09 -6.98 6.48
N GLY A 90 -8.91 -7.29 5.49
CA GLY A 90 -8.86 -6.68 4.17
C GLY A 90 -9.12 -5.16 4.21
N PRO A 91 -8.97 -4.48 3.07
CA PRO A 91 -9.32 -3.07 2.98
C PRO A 91 -10.81 -2.86 3.26
N ASP A 92 -11.13 -1.83 4.03
CA ASP A 92 -12.51 -1.41 4.27
C ASP A 92 -13.02 -0.47 3.16
N GLU A 93 -14.28 -0.07 3.26
CA GLU A 93 -14.91 0.84 2.29
C GLU A 93 -14.18 2.18 2.16
N GLU A 94 -13.55 2.69 3.23
CA GLU A 94 -12.82 3.96 3.19
C GLU A 94 -11.55 3.83 2.34
N VAL A 95 -10.81 2.73 2.51
CA VAL A 95 -9.63 2.41 1.69
C VAL A 95 -10.01 2.30 0.21
N LEU A 96 -11.08 1.55 -0.09
CA LEU A 96 -11.52 1.31 -1.47
C LEU A 96 -12.05 2.59 -2.12
N ALA A 97 -12.84 3.38 -1.40
CA ALA A 97 -13.32 4.68 -1.88
C ALA A 97 -12.17 5.65 -2.15
N ARG A 98 -11.17 5.68 -1.27
CA ARG A 98 -9.98 6.51 -1.44
C ARG A 98 -9.13 6.06 -2.63
N PHE A 99 -8.96 4.76 -2.83
CA PHE A 99 -8.29 4.22 -4.02
C PHE A 99 -9.04 4.59 -5.31
N LYS A 100 -10.37 4.48 -5.32
CA LYS A 100 -11.23 4.89 -6.44
C LYS A 100 -11.11 6.39 -6.72
N GLU A 101 -11.09 7.24 -5.70
CA GLU A 101 -10.89 8.69 -5.87
C GLU A 101 -9.56 9.00 -6.56
N LEU A 102 -8.48 8.34 -6.14
CA LEU A 102 -7.13 8.58 -6.65
C LEU A 102 -6.88 8.05 -8.06
N THR A 103 -7.59 6.99 -8.46
CA THR A 103 -7.27 6.23 -9.70
C THR A 103 -8.41 6.16 -10.70
N GLY A 104 -9.65 6.37 -10.26
CA GLY A 104 -10.87 6.08 -11.03
C GLY A 104 -11.23 4.60 -11.12
N MET A 105 -10.45 3.69 -10.52
CA MET A 105 -10.70 2.25 -10.54
C MET A 105 -11.70 1.88 -9.43
N ASP A 106 -12.81 1.26 -9.80
CA ASP A 106 -13.76 0.70 -8.83
C ASP A 106 -13.50 -0.80 -8.65
N LEU A 107 -13.17 -1.22 -7.44
CA LEU A 107 -12.92 -2.62 -7.08
C LEU A 107 -14.16 -3.33 -6.52
N LEU A 108 -15.27 -2.60 -6.34
CA LEU A 108 -16.53 -3.12 -5.82
C LEU A 108 -17.59 -3.34 -6.91
N GLU A 109 -17.38 -2.81 -8.12
CA GLU A 109 -18.23 -3.16 -9.26
C GLU A 109 -17.85 -4.57 -9.76
N GLU A 110 -18.69 -5.57 -9.44
CA GLU A 110 -18.62 -6.88 -10.08
C GLU A 110 -18.63 -6.69 -11.60
N THR A 111 -17.74 -7.39 -12.31
CA THR A 111 -17.86 -7.55 -13.77
C THR A 111 -19.24 -8.13 -14.08
N ALA A 112 -20.14 -7.27 -14.56
CA ALA A 112 -21.47 -7.64 -15.03
C ALA A 112 -21.43 -8.68 -16.17
#